data_AF-A0A2S6RYS1-F1
#
_entry.id   AF-A0A2S6RYS1-F1
#
_cell.length_a   1.000
_cell.length_b   1.000
_cell.length_c   1.000
_cell.angle_alpha   90.00
_cell.angle_beta   90.00
_cell.angle_gamma   90.00
#
_symmetry.space_group_name_H-M   'P 1'
#
loop_
_entity.id
_entity.type
_entity.pdbx_description
1 polymer ?
#
loop_
_entity_poly.entity_id
_entity_poly.type
_entity_poly.pdbx_seq_one_letter_code
_entity_poly.pdbx_strand_id
1 'polypeptide(L)'
;MMPMGQYNISNYIKNLLIKIKFIEEGDFKEEHIKTVIMNTIGGNPRSLKRLINSVSLIKLFTGDTKLIETDEEKALSENDQKLLLFSLLCLQIAFPKIYELLTFKPDFTNWDNDLAFQQTRKKEEESKAFEVEFTNAAKTDDFDEEWEQCLFRICYINPRLKPRVIEISKFLTFMKDEFLKDNEDEIGQVIAQVLSKTSVTSVTSTDHGQEYVLPERKGAYSRRFLEDIETFIFDKKQNDNWSEKTLETIEFIYNDMTELFKNKPVEFKFAGGITIYSNKRRTVGIFGKKDNVLLTFLKNFKNGYRVPEIDGLITRHGRKFNRDVRSSTHNAELFVLEQINIEIYKKHKKLIHEFANDSLEIMEKHKDKLLNLEIAGRRSSFFKGKEITNQEESMKIAIRYLSPKHTYDPFKKGQQIEEEE
;
A
#
# COMPACT_ATOMS: atom_id res chain seq x y z
N MET A 1 -5.03 12.01 24.37
CA MET A 1 -5.09 12.99 23.26
C MET A 1 -5.15 12.18 21.97
N MET A 2 -6.28 12.17 21.26
CA MET A 2 -6.52 11.25 20.12
C MET A 2 -5.81 11.71 18.83
N PRO A 3 -5.43 10.79 17.91
CA PRO A 3 -4.76 11.16 16.66
C PRO A 3 -5.72 11.89 15.71
N MET A 4 -5.46 13.19 15.47
CA MET A 4 -6.25 14.05 14.56
C MET A 4 -6.41 13.49 13.13
N GLY A 5 -5.49 12.65 12.67
CA GLY A 5 -5.57 12.04 11.33
C GLY A 5 -6.72 11.04 11.16
N GLN A 6 -7.13 10.36 12.25
CA GLN A 6 -8.18 9.34 12.21
C GLN A 6 -9.58 9.97 12.17
N TYR A 7 -9.77 11.11 12.85
CA TYR A 7 -11.02 11.88 12.86
C TYR A 7 -11.38 12.42 11.46
N ASN A 8 -10.36 12.74 10.66
CA ASN A 8 -10.55 13.21 9.29
C ASN A 8 -11.09 12.10 8.36
N ILE A 9 -10.70 10.84 8.58
CA ILE A 9 -11.11 9.71 7.72
C ILE A 9 -12.59 9.37 7.93
N SER A 10 -13.06 9.30 9.19
CA SER A 10 -14.47 9.01 9.49
C SER A 10 -15.41 10.06 8.89
N ASN A 11 -15.08 11.34 9.06
CA ASN A 11 -15.86 12.44 8.48
C ASN A 11 -15.83 12.44 6.95
N TYR A 12 -14.69 12.15 6.35
CA TYR A 12 -14.58 12.00 4.89
C TYR A 12 -15.49 10.88 4.36
N ILE A 13 -15.51 9.72 5.00
CA ILE A 13 -16.35 8.59 4.60
C ILE A 13 -17.83 8.91 4.80
N LYS A 14 -18.20 9.49 5.95
CA LYS A 14 -19.58 9.93 6.20
C LYS A 14 -20.07 10.87 5.10
N ASN A 15 -19.26 11.87 4.74
CA ASN A 15 -19.58 12.79 3.64
C ASN A 15 -19.71 12.10 2.28
N LEU A 16 -18.89 11.08 2.00
CA LEU A 16 -19.01 10.30 0.77
C LEU A 16 -20.29 9.47 0.72
N LEU A 17 -20.67 8.82 1.83
CA LEU A 17 -21.90 8.05 1.94
C LEU A 17 -23.15 8.94 1.77
N ILE A 18 -23.13 10.15 2.35
CA ILE A 18 -24.17 11.17 2.14
C ILE A 18 -24.21 11.61 0.67
N LYS A 19 -23.05 11.83 0.04
CA LYS A 19 -22.97 12.27 -1.35
C LYS A 19 -23.57 11.27 -2.34
N ILE A 20 -23.41 9.97 -2.09
CA ILE A 20 -24.07 8.91 -2.88
C ILE A 20 -25.51 8.64 -2.42
N LYS A 21 -26.00 9.43 -1.46
CA LYS A 21 -27.33 9.33 -0.84
C LYS A 21 -27.59 7.95 -0.22
N PHE A 22 -26.55 7.26 0.25
CA PHE A 22 -26.71 5.97 0.92
C PHE A 22 -27.24 6.15 2.36
N ILE A 23 -26.85 7.26 2.99
CA ILE A 23 -27.32 7.70 4.30
C ILE A 23 -27.71 9.19 4.26
N GLU A 24 -28.52 9.62 5.21
CA GLU A 24 -28.92 11.02 5.43
C GLU A 24 -28.08 11.72 6.51
N GLU A 25 -28.26 13.04 6.63
CA GLU A 25 -27.58 13.85 7.64
C GLU A 25 -28.18 13.57 9.03
N GLY A 26 -27.46 12.80 9.84
CA GLY A 26 -27.93 12.31 11.15
C GLY A 26 -27.82 10.80 11.28
N ASP A 27 -27.80 10.09 10.15
CA ASP A 27 -27.55 8.65 10.11
C ASP A 27 -26.11 8.33 10.52
N PHE A 28 -25.98 7.17 11.18
CA PHE A 28 -24.76 6.63 11.80
C PHE A 28 -24.10 7.56 12.82
N LYS A 29 -23.91 7.05 14.04
CA LYS A 29 -23.02 7.70 15.00
C LYS A 29 -21.59 7.71 14.43
N GLU A 30 -20.88 8.83 14.55
CA GLU A 30 -19.51 8.96 14.03
C GLU A 30 -18.59 7.88 14.61
N GLU A 31 -18.82 7.52 15.88
CA GLU A 31 -18.12 6.45 16.58
C GLU A 31 -18.30 5.09 15.91
N HIS A 32 -19.49 4.77 15.40
CA HIS A 32 -19.75 3.49 14.73
C HIS A 32 -18.96 3.39 13.42
N ILE A 33 -18.99 4.45 12.59
CA ILE A 33 -18.21 4.50 11.35
C ILE A 33 -16.72 4.35 11.68
N LYS A 34 -16.25 5.07 12.70
CA LYS A 34 -14.86 5.00 13.12
C LYS A 34 -14.47 3.60 13.56
N THR A 35 -15.26 2.95 14.42
CA THR A 35 -15.00 1.59 14.91
C THR A 35 -14.94 0.59 13.76
N VAL A 36 -15.91 0.61 12.86
CA VAL A 36 -15.93 -0.26 11.69
C VAL A 36 -14.68 -0.04 10.83
N ILE A 37 -14.38 1.21 10.46
CA ILE A 37 -13.27 1.52 9.54
C ILE A 37 -11.92 1.16 10.17
N MET A 38 -11.69 1.53 11.43
CA MET A 38 -10.42 1.29 12.10
C MET A 38 -10.12 -0.19 12.28
N ASN A 39 -11.15 -1.00 12.54
CA ASN A 39 -11.00 -2.44 12.72
C ASN A 39 -11.05 -3.24 11.40
N THR A 40 -11.32 -2.60 10.26
CA THR A 40 -11.42 -3.29 8.94
C THR A 40 -10.49 -2.69 7.89
N ILE A 41 -10.93 -1.71 7.11
CA ILE A 41 -10.24 -1.22 5.92
C ILE A 41 -9.22 -0.10 6.18
N GLY A 42 -9.29 0.51 7.37
CA GLY A 42 -8.44 1.62 7.78
C GLY A 42 -8.50 2.83 6.84
N GLY A 43 -7.40 3.60 6.80
CA GLY A 43 -7.26 4.77 5.95
C GLY A 43 -6.80 4.49 4.52
N ASN A 44 -6.83 3.24 4.05
CA ASN A 44 -6.31 2.86 2.73
C ASN A 44 -7.17 3.47 1.60
N PRO A 45 -6.66 4.42 0.78
CA PRO A 45 -7.45 5.10 -0.25
C PRO A 45 -8.11 4.15 -1.27
N ARG A 46 -7.48 3.00 -1.55
CA ARG A 46 -8.02 1.99 -2.46
C ARG A 46 -9.20 1.27 -1.83
N SER A 47 -9.08 0.86 -0.57
CA SER A 47 -10.17 0.20 0.15
C SER A 47 -11.38 1.13 0.30
N LEU A 48 -11.14 2.42 0.57
CA LEU A 48 -12.19 3.45 0.57
C LEU A 48 -12.89 3.57 -0.79
N LYS A 49 -12.12 3.62 -1.88
CA LYS A 49 -12.71 3.65 -3.23
C LYS A 49 -13.51 2.38 -3.54
N ARG A 50 -13.00 1.20 -3.16
CA ARG A 50 -13.71 -0.08 -3.31
C ARG A 50 -15.01 -0.08 -2.53
N LEU A 51 -15.00 0.39 -1.28
CA LEU A 51 -16.18 0.51 -0.44
C LEU A 51 -17.25 1.38 -1.11
N ILE A 52 -16.89 2.59 -1.53
CA ILE A 52 -17.86 3.50 -2.18
C ILE A 52 -18.42 2.89 -3.47
N ASN A 53 -17.59 2.21 -4.26
CA ASN A 53 -18.07 1.52 -5.46
C ASN A 53 -19.03 0.37 -5.12
N SER A 54 -18.72 -0.45 -4.12
CA SER A 54 -19.59 -1.56 -3.67
C SER A 54 -20.92 -1.04 -3.12
N VAL A 55 -20.89 -0.01 -2.27
CA VAL A 55 -22.10 0.63 -1.74
C VAL A 55 -22.95 1.23 -2.86
N SER A 56 -22.31 1.91 -3.82
CA SER A 56 -23.02 2.48 -4.98
C SER A 56 -23.67 1.42 -5.85
N LEU A 57 -23.00 0.26 -6.02
CA LEU A 57 -23.53 -0.86 -6.79
C LEU A 57 -24.73 -1.50 -6.08
N ILE A 58 -24.62 -1.78 -4.78
CA ILE A 58 -25.73 -2.33 -4.00
C ILE A 58 -26.91 -1.38 -4.06
N LYS A 59 -26.69 -0.09 -3.83
CA LYS A 59 -27.74 0.92 -3.94
C LYS A 59 -28.43 0.92 -5.31
N LEU A 60 -27.68 0.74 -6.39
CA LEU A 60 -28.25 0.64 -7.73
C LEU A 60 -29.14 -0.61 -7.89
N PHE A 61 -28.76 -1.73 -7.28
CA PHE A 61 -29.51 -2.98 -7.35
C PHE A 61 -30.72 -3.02 -6.40
N THR A 62 -30.60 -2.46 -5.21
CA THR A 62 -31.67 -2.45 -4.20
C THR A 62 -32.63 -1.28 -4.38
N GLY A 63 -32.22 -0.21 -5.06
CA GLY A 63 -32.99 1.03 -5.16
C GLY A 63 -33.26 1.64 -3.78
N ASP A 64 -34.48 2.17 -3.58
CA ASP A 64 -34.99 2.66 -2.30
C ASP A 64 -35.80 1.58 -1.54
N THR A 65 -35.71 0.32 -1.97
CA THR A 65 -36.39 -0.82 -1.32
C THR A 65 -35.70 -1.09 0.03
N LYS A 66 -36.48 -1.46 1.06
CA LYS A 66 -35.93 -1.88 2.35
C LYS A 66 -34.90 -3.00 2.16
N LEU A 67 -33.80 -2.92 2.90
CA LEU A 67 -32.71 -3.91 2.82
C LEU A 67 -33.18 -5.29 3.30
N ILE A 68 -34.10 -5.30 4.28
CA ILE A 68 -34.78 -6.49 4.80
C ILE A 68 -36.30 -6.32 4.61
N GLU A 69 -36.92 -7.30 3.96
CA GLU A 69 -38.38 -7.43 3.86
C GLU A 69 -38.87 -8.28 5.04
N THR A 70 -39.22 -7.64 6.15
CA THR A 70 -39.88 -8.32 7.28
C THR A 70 -41.15 -7.59 7.67
N ASP A 71 -42.22 -8.37 7.86
CA ASP A 71 -43.55 -7.91 8.28
C ASP A 71 -43.66 -7.75 9.81
N GLU A 72 -42.56 -7.90 10.56
CA GLU A 72 -42.58 -7.97 12.03
C GLU A 72 -42.05 -6.69 12.71
N GLU A 73 -42.74 -6.27 13.79
CA GLU A 73 -42.39 -5.15 14.67
C GLU A 73 -41.02 -5.28 15.38
N LYS A 74 -40.29 -6.38 15.17
CA LYS A 74 -38.99 -6.70 15.78
C LYS A 74 -37.79 -6.55 14.85
N ALA A 75 -38.00 -6.09 13.61
CA ALA A 75 -36.92 -5.91 12.64
C ALA A 75 -35.95 -4.79 13.04
N LEU A 76 -34.65 -5.02 12.81
CA LEU A 76 -33.58 -4.03 12.94
C LEU A 76 -33.99 -2.70 12.27
N SER A 77 -33.70 -1.55 12.89
CA SER A 77 -34.06 -0.25 12.31
C SER A 77 -33.42 -0.07 10.92
N GLU A 78 -34.03 0.73 10.03
CA GLU A 78 -33.47 0.93 8.68
C GLU A 78 -32.02 1.45 8.73
N ASN A 79 -31.72 2.28 9.73
CA ASN A 79 -30.37 2.80 9.96
C ASN A 79 -29.40 1.72 10.43
N ASP A 80 -29.84 0.82 11.30
CA ASP A 80 -29.01 -0.30 11.73
C ASP A 80 -28.78 -1.31 10.59
N GLN A 81 -29.77 -1.51 9.71
CA GLN A 81 -29.62 -2.34 8.52
C GLN A 81 -28.57 -1.76 7.56
N LYS A 82 -28.62 -0.44 7.32
CA LYS A 82 -27.61 0.26 6.52
C LYS A 82 -26.22 0.17 7.16
N LEU A 83 -26.14 0.27 8.50
CA LEU A 83 -24.88 0.18 9.24
C LEU A 83 -24.29 -1.24 9.16
N LEU A 84 -25.12 -2.27 9.32
CA LEU A 84 -24.70 -3.66 9.18
C LEU A 84 -24.23 -3.95 7.75
N LEU A 85 -24.97 -3.48 6.74
CA LEU A 85 -24.57 -3.58 5.33
C LEU A 85 -23.21 -2.93 5.08
N PHE A 86 -23.02 -1.71 5.56
CA PHE A 86 -21.75 -1.00 5.50
C PHE A 86 -20.63 -1.78 6.19
N SER A 87 -20.91 -2.37 7.36
CA SER A 87 -19.95 -3.12 8.16
C SER A 87 -19.51 -4.41 7.45
N LEU A 88 -20.46 -5.17 6.91
CA LEU A 88 -20.19 -6.40 6.16
C LEU A 88 -19.43 -6.13 4.85
N LEU A 89 -19.69 -5.00 4.18
CA LEU A 89 -18.88 -4.59 3.02
C LEU A 89 -17.45 -4.24 3.40
N CYS A 90 -17.26 -3.55 4.53
CA CYS A 90 -15.93 -3.27 5.04
C CYS A 90 -15.18 -4.56 5.42
N LEU A 91 -15.88 -5.51 6.05
CA LEU A 91 -15.36 -6.84 6.33
C LEU A 91 -14.99 -7.59 5.05
N GLN A 92 -15.85 -7.58 4.04
CA GLN A 92 -15.60 -8.23 2.76
C GLN A 92 -14.34 -7.70 2.07
N ILE A 93 -14.09 -6.39 2.16
CA ILE A 93 -12.92 -5.75 1.57
C ILE A 93 -11.64 -6.06 2.37
N ALA A 94 -11.73 -6.04 3.70
CA ALA A 94 -10.58 -6.18 4.59
C ALA A 94 -10.19 -7.64 4.86
N PHE A 95 -11.17 -8.52 5.06
CA PHE A 95 -11.00 -9.89 5.53
C PHE A 95 -11.92 -10.88 4.79
N PRO A 96 -11.69 -11.14 3.48
CA PRO A 96 -12.60 -11.96 2.67
C PRO A 96 -12.83 -13.38 3.22
N LYS A 97 -11.81 -14.01 3.85
CA LYS A 97 -11.98 -15.35 4.44
C LYS A 97 -12.95 -15.37 5.62
N ILE A 98 -12.95 -14.31 6.43
CA ILE A 98 -13.86 -14.19 7.57
C ILE A 98 -15.27 -13.88 7.04
N TYR A 99 -15.38 -13.05 6.01
CA TYR A 99 -16.64 -12.82 5.30
C TYR A 99 -17.21 -14.11 4.67
N GLU A 100 -16.37 -14.93 4.04
CA GLU A 100 -16.75 -16.24 3.49
C GLU A 100 -17.23 -17.18 4.60
N LEU A 101 -16.52 -17.21 5.74
CA LEU A 101 -16.93 -17.99 6.90
C LEU A 101 -18.28 -17.53 7.43
N LEU A 102 -18.52 -16.23 7.57
CA LEU A 102 -19.83 -15.66 7.95
C LEU A 102 -20.91 -15.97 6.92
N THR A 103 -20.58 -16.08 5.63
CA THR A 103 -21.57 -16.49 4.62
C THR A 103 -22.01 -17.94 4.82
N PHE A 104 -21.09 -18.81 5.25
CA PHE A 104 -21.41 -20.22 5.52
C PHE A 104 -22.01 -20.45 6.92
N LYS A 105 -21.55 -19.70 7.92
CA LYS A 105 -21.97 -19.73 9.33
C LYS A 105 -22.21 -18.30 9.82
N PRO A 106 -23.39 -17.71 9.47
CA PRO A 106 -23.73 -16.32 9.79
C PRO A 106 -23.78 -16.01 11.28
N ASP A 107 -24.16 -17.03 12.05
CA ASP A 107 -24.22 -16.95 13.50
C ASP A 107 -22.83 -17.21 14.10
N PHE A 108 -22.07 -16.14 14.30
CA PHE A 108 -20.70 -16.24 14.78
C PHE A 108 -20.58 -16.42 16.28
N THR A 109 -21.59 -16.08 17.06
CA THR A 109 -21.57 -16.28 18.52
C THR A 109 -21.56 -17.78 18.89
N ASN A 110 -22.05 -18.62 17.97
CA ASN A 110 -22.04 -20.07 18.05
C ASN A 110 -20.83 -20.74 17.36
N TRP A 111 -19.78 -19.98 17.02
CA TRP A 111 -18.55 -20.60 16.52
C TRP A 111 -17.80 -21.29 17.65
N ASP A 112 -17.42 -22.54 17.43
CA ASP A 112 -16.85 -23.41 18.46
C ASP A 112 -15.54 -24.07 18.00
N ASN A 113 -14.97 -24.88 18.88
CA ASN A 113 -13.77 -25.65 18.60
C ASN A 113 -13.95 -26.62 17.40
N ASP A 114 -15.15 -27.16 17.21
CA ASP A 114 -15.43 -28.08 16.09
C ASP A 114 -15.36 -27.35 14.74
N LEU A 115 -15.88 -26.12 14.66
CA LEU A 115 -15.71 -25.26 13.50
C LEU A 115 -14.23 -24.92 13.26
N ALA A 116 -13.48 -24.57 14.31
CA ALA A 116 -12.05 -24.31 14.19
C ALA A 116 -11.32 -25.54 13.63
N PHE A 117 -11.63 -26.73 14.15
CA PHE A 117 -11.08 -28.00 13.65
C PHE A 117 -11.41 -28.23 12.17
N GLN A 118 -12.65 -27.97 11.75
CA GLN A 118 -13.08 -28.11 10.36
C GLN A 118 -12.25 -27.21 9.42
N GLN A 119 -11.96 -25.97 9.84
CA GLN A 119 -11.24 -24.99 9.04
C GLN A 119 -9.72 -25.21 9.03
N THR A 120 -9.12 -25.50 10.19
CA THR A 120 -7.66 -25.52 10.34
C THR A 120 -7.06 -26.91 10.32
N ARG A 121 -7.83 -27.94 10.69
CA ARG A 121 -7.35 -29.30 10.96
C ARG A 121 -6.20 -29.33 11.98
N LYS A 122 -6.21 -28.41 12.95
CA LYS A 122 -5.19 -28.24 13.99
C LYS A 122 -3.79 -27.86 13.50
N LYS A 123 -3.67 -27.33 12.28
CA LYS A 123 -2.37 -26.88 11.75
C LYS A 123 -1.72 -25.78 12.59
N GLU A 124 -2.51 -25.01 13.33
CA GLU A 124 -2.02 -24.02 14.28
C GLU A 124 -1.15 -24.65 15.39
N GLU A 125 -1.47 -25.89 15.82
CA GLU A 125 -0.75 -26.62 16.87
C GLU A 125 0.63 -27.12 16.40
N GLU A 126 0.92 -27.11 15.09
CA GLU A 126 2.26 -27.40 14.56
C GLU A 126 3.28 -26.33 14.99
N SER A 127 2.81 -25.12 15.29
CA SER A 127 3.64 -24.04 15.80
C SER A 127 3.91 -24.22 17.29
N LYS A 128 5.18 -24.37 17.66
CA LYS A 128 5.61 -24.46 19.06
C LYS A 128 5.20 -23.26 19.92
N ALA A 129 4.94 -22.11 19.30
CA ALA A 129 4.52 -20.89 19.99
C ALA A 129 3.00 -20.81 20.22
N PHE A 130 2.20 -21.63 19.52
CA PHE A 130 0.74 -21.52 19.52
C PHE A 130 0.14 -21.66 20.91
N GLU A 131 0.48 -22.73 21.64
CA GLU A 131 -0.02 -22.99 23.01
C GLU A 131 0.16 -21.78 23.94
N VAL A 132 1.35 -21.18 23.92
CA VAL A 132 1.66 -20.02 24.76
C VAL A 132 0.89 -18.78 24.30
N GLU A 133 0.85 -18.51 23.00
CA GLU A 133 0.13 -17.37 22.43
C GLU A 133 -1.38 -17.49 22.67
N PHE A 134 -1.96 -18.67 22.47
CA PHE A 134 -3.39 -18.96 22.67
C PHE A 134 -3.79 -18.83 24.14
N THR A 135 -3.01 -19.42 25.07
CA THR A 135 -3.28 -19.31 26.51
C THR A 135 -3.20 -17.85 27.00
N ASN A 136 -2.31 -17.05 26.41
CA ASN A 136 -2.21 -15.64 26.74
C ASN A 136 -3.35 -14.82 26.13
N ALA A 137 -3.74 -15.10 24.89
CA ALA A 137 -4.87 -14.46 24.23
C ALA A 137 -6.17 -14.72 25.00
N ALA A 138 -6.43 -15.97 25.40
CA ALA A 138 -7.63 -16.35 26.15
C ALA A 138 -7.79 -15.68 27.54
N LYS A 139 -6.77 -14.94 28.02
CA LYS A 139 -6.83 -14.15 29.25
C LYS A 139 -7.13 -12.67 29.00
N THR A 140 -7.27 -12.26 27.74
CA THR A 140 -7.58 -10.90 27.35
C THR A 140 -9.06 -10.77 27.06
N ASP A 141 -9.62 -9.60 27.31
CA ASP A 141 -11.04 -9.25 27.04
C ASP A 141 -11.43 -9.32 25.54
N ASP A 142 -10.47 -9.58 24.64
CA ASP A 142 -10.70 -9.69 23.20
C ASP A 142 -10.84 -11.17 22.76
N PHE A 143 -10.61 -12.14 23.66
CA PHE A 143 -10.66 -13.59 23.40
C PHE A 143 -11.13 -14.43 24.60
N ASP A 144 -11.95 -13.87 25.48
CA ASP A 144 -12.48 -14.57 26.65
C ASP A 144 -13.73 -15.41 26.32
N GLU A 145 -14.39 -15.17 25.19
CA GLU A 145 -15.52 -15.98 24.71
C GLU A 145 -15.09 -17.14 23.78
N GLU A 146 -15.90 -18.21 23.72
CA GLU A 146 -15.57 -19.42 22.95
C GLU A 146 -15.44 -19.15 21.43
N TRP A 147 -16.32 -18.31 20.88
CA TRP A 147 -16.27 -17.96 19.46
C TRP A 147 -15.06 -17.10 19.10
N GLU A 148 -14.59 -16.26 20.01
CA GLU A 148 -13.37 -15.46 19.83
C GLU A 148 -12.14 -16.38 19.82
N GLN A 149 -12.11 -17.37 20.70
CA GLN A 149 -11.07 -18.40 20.72
C GLN A 149 -11.09 -19.23 19.43
N CYS A 150 -12.26 -19.58 18.91
CA CYS A 150 -12.41 -20.21 17.59
C CYS A 150 -11.84 -19.32 16.49
N LEU A 151 -12.22 -18.04 16.46
CA LEU A 151 -11.69 -17.05 15.52
C LEU A 151 -10.16 -16.96 15.59
N PHE A 152 -9.59 -16.96 16.80
CA PHE A 152 -8.15 -16.90 17.00
C PHE A 152 -7.44 -18.04 16.28
N ARG A 153 -7.92 -19.27 16.45
CA ARG A 153 -7.36 -20.47 15.81
C ARG A 153 -7.45 -20.39 14.29
N ILE A 154 -8.62 -20.01 13.76
CA ILE A 154 -8.84 -19.86 12.32
C ILE A 154 -7.90 -18.79 11.73
N CYS A 155 -7.70 -17.69 12.44
CA CYS A 155 -6.81 -16.62 12.00
C CYS A 155 -5.33 -17.00 12.11
N TYR A 156 -4.96 -17.83 13.08
CA TYR A 156 -3.57 -18.20 13.38
C TYR A 156 -2.85 -18.85 12.19
N ILE A 157 -3.55 -19.72 11.46
CA ILE A 157 -3.00 -20.41 10.28
C ILE A 157 -2.80 -19.47 9.08
N ASN A 158 -3.40 -18.28 9.10
CA ASN A 158 -3.31 -17.33 8.00
C ASN A 158 -2.36 -16.18 8.36
N PRO A 159 -1.21 -16.05 7.66
CA PRO A 159 -0.22 -15.00 7.94
C PRO A 159 -0.74 -13.55 7.91
N ARG A 160 -1.89 -13.30 7.25
CA ARG A 160 -2.52 -11.96 7.20
C ARG A 160 -3.58 -11.73 8.25
N LEU A 161 -4.27 -12.78 8.67
CA LEU A 161 -5.31 -12.66 9.68
C LEU A 161 -4.70 -12.71 11.08
N LYS A 162 -3.66 -13.53 11.30
CA LYS A 162 -2.97 -13.64 12.59
C LYS A 162 -2.56 -12.28 13.18
N PRO A 163 -1.89 -11.36 12.44
CA PRO A 163 -1.50 -10.07 13.00
C PRO A 163 -2.68 -9.13 13.27
N ARG A 164 -3.83 -9.39 12.64
CA ARG A 164 -5.02 -8.52 12.65
C ARG A 164 -6.21 -9.12 13.40
N VAL A 165 -5.97 -10.20 14.15
CA VAL A 165 -7.02 -11.01 14.78
C VAL A 165 -7.76 -10.23 15.86
N ILE A 166 -7.06 -9.34 16.55
CA ILE A 166 -7.63 -8.45 17.57
C ILE A 166 -8.63 -7.49 16.92
N GLU A 167 -8.28 -6.90 15.77
CA GLU A 167 -9.16 -6.01 15.03
C GLU A 167 -10.40 -6.74 14.52
N ILE A 168 -10.24 -7.98 14.04
CA ILE A 168 -11.39 -8.80 13.61
C ILE A 168 -12.29 -9.12 14.81
N SER A 169 -11.72 -9.51 15.95
CA SER A 169 -12.48 -9.78 17.18
C SER A 169 -13.29 -8.55 17.59
N LYS A 170 -12.64 -7.39 17.76
CA LYS A 170 -13.28 -6.10 18.09
C LYS A 170 -14.37 -5.70 17.12
N PHE A 171 -14.19 -6.00 15.83
CA PHE A 171 -15.21 -5.74 14.83
C PHE A 171 -16.43 -6.64 14.99
N LEU A 172 -16.24 -7.94 15.23
CA LEU A 172 -17.34 -8.89 15.47
C LEU A 172 -18.05 -8.58 16.80
N THR A 173 -17.31 -8.27 17.87
CA THR A 173 -17.88 -7.83 19.15
C THR A 173 -18.68 -6.54 19.01
N PHE A 174 -18.19 -5.56 18.23
CA PHE A 174 -18.97 -4.37 17.91
C PHE A 174 -20.29 -4.70 17.20
N MET A 175 -20.28 -5.64 16.25
CA MET A 175 -21.52 -6.08 15.59
C MET A 175 -22.44 -6.80 16.58
N LYS A 176 -21.89 -7.64 17.47
CA LYS A 176 -22.64 -8.28 18.55
C LYS A 176 -23.33 -7.22 19.42
N ASP A 177 -22.57 -6.26 19.95
CA ASP A 177 -23.06 -5.32 20.95
C ASP A 177 -23.99 -4.25 20.38
N GLU A 178 -23.79 -3.80 19.14
CA GLU A 178 -24.67 -2.79 18.54
C GLU A 178 -25.94 -3.38 17.95
N PHE A 179 -25.92 -4.61 17.44
CA PHE A 179 -27.08 -5.23 16.80
C PHE A 179 -27.82 -6.26 17.66
N LEU A 180 -27.23 -6.74 18.78
CA LEU A 180 -27.83 -7.79 19.64
C LEU A 180 -28.26 -7.37 21.03
N LYS A 181 -28.26 -6.08 21.37
CA LYS A 181 -28.72 -5.63 22.70
C LYS A 181 -30.11 -6.16 23.10
N ASP A 182 -30.98 -6.46 22.12
CA ASP A 182 -32.37 -6.88 22.38
C ASP A 182 -32.79 -8.22 21.73
N ASN A 183 -31.98 -8.86 20.85
CA ASN A 183 -32.35 -10.08 20.08
C ASN A 183 -31.13 -10.98 19.74
N GLU A 184 -30.48 -11.57 20.74
CA GLU A 184 -29.29 -12.43 20.54
C GLU A 184 -29.54 -13.63 19.60
N ASP A 185 -30.73 -14.24 19.66
CA ASP A 185 -31.08 -15.44 18.89
C ASP A 185 -31.28 -15.20 17.38
N GLU A 186 -31.34 -13.94 16.94
CA GLU A 186 -31.69 -13.57 15.56
C GLU A 186 -30.49 -13.11 14.72
N ILE A 187 -29.29 -12.98 15.32
CA ILE A 187 -28.12 -12.43 14.62
C ILE A 187 -27.82 -13.16 13.32
N GLY A 188 -27.86 -14.49 13.35
CA GLY A 188 -27.57 -15.32 12.20
C GLY A 188 -28.55 -15.06 11.05
N GLN A 189 -29.82 -14.84 11.35
CA GLN A 189 -30.85 -14.56 10.35
C GLN A 189 -30.66 -13.18 9.73
N VAL A 190 -30.45 -12.16 10.56
CA VAL A 190 -30.24 -10.77 10.10
C VAL A 190 -28.96 -10.68 9.26
N ILE A 191 -27.85 -11.25 9.72
CA ILE A 191 -26.59 -11.31 8.98
C ILE A 191 -26.80 -12.06 7.66
N ALA A 192 -27.45 -13.23 7.66
CA ALA A 192 -27.71 -13.99 6.44
C ALA A 192 -28.52 -13.20 5.40
N GLN A 193 -29.56 -12.47 5.85
CA GLN A 193 -30.38 -11.63 4.98
C GLN A 193 -29.57 -10.49 4.36
N VAL A 194 -28.76 -9.78 5.15
CA VAL A 194 -27.92 -8.70 4.62
C VAL A 194 -26.81 -9.25 3.71
N LEU A 195 -26.21 -10.40 4.05
CA LEU A 195 -25.22 -11.08 3.22
C LEU A 195 -25.78 -11.49 1.85
N SER A 196 -27.07 -11.86 1.79
CA SER A 196 -27.73 -12.16 0.52
C SER A 196 -27.75 -10.93 -0.41
N LYS A 197 -27.85 -9.71 0.14
CA LYS A 197 -27.83 -8.45 -0.60
C LYS A 197 -26.41 -8.01 -0.97
N THR A 198 -25.41 -8.29 -0.14
CA THR A 198 -23.99 -8.02 -0.47
C THR A 198 -23.41 -9.05 -1.43
N SER A 199 -24.07 -10.19 -1.65
CA SER A 199 -23.63 -11.23 -2.58
C SER A 199 -23.40 -10.71 -4.01
N VAL A 200 -24.16 -9.71 -4.48
CA VAL A 200 -23.98 -9.09 -5.80
C VAL A 200 -22.64 -8.34 -5.93
N THR A 201 -22.08 -7.92 -4.80
CA THR A 201 -20.72 -7.35 -4.71
C THR A 201 -19.67 -8.40 -4.37
N SER A 202 -20.08 -9.61 -4.00
CA SER A 202 -19.18 -10.75 -3.91
C SER A 202 -18.92 -11.28 -5.31
N VAL A 203 -17.89 -10.73 -5.96
CA VAL A 203 -17.21 -11.47 -7.01
C VAL A 203 -16.51 -12.61 -6.28
N THR A 204 -17.16 -13.78 -6.17
CA THR A 204 -16.50 -15.01 -5.71
C THR A 204 -15.46 -15.36 -6.75
N SER A 205 -14.27 -14.75 -6.66
CA SER A 205 -13.07 -15.39 -7.14
C SER A 205 -12.97 -16.67 -6.33
N THR A 206 -13.23 -17.80 -6.97
CA THR A 206 -12.77 -19.12 -6.51
C THR A 206 -11.25 -19.10 -6.46
N ASP A 207 -10.71 -18.42 -5.45
CA ASP A 207 -9.29 -18.32 -5.17
C ASP A 207 -9.19 -18.36 -3.65
N HIS A 208 -8.76 -19.52 -3.17
CA HIS A 208 -8.41 -19.80 -1.78
C HIS A 208 -7.83 -18.55 -1.11
N GLY A 209 -8.52 -18.09 -0.06
CA GLY A 209 -8.57 -16.67 0.25
C GLY A 209 -7.23 -15.96 0.26
N GLN A 210 -7.21 -14.81 -0.42
CA GLN A 210 -6.13 -13.82 -0.47
C GLN A 210 -4.77 -14.30 0.05
N GLU A 211 -4.17 -15.28 -0.62
CA GLU A 211 -2.79 -15.07 -1.05
C GLU A 211 -2.80 -13.81 -1.92
N TYR A 212 -1.70 -13.06 -1.94
CA TYR A 212 -1.60 -11.99 -2.94
C TYR A 212 -1.47 -12.81 -4.21
N VAL A 213 -2.56 -12.98 -4.97
CA VAL A 213 -2.50 -13.58 -6.29
C VAL A 213 -1.67 -12.59 -7.09
N LEU A 214 -0.37 -12.83 -7.11
CA LEU A 214 0.57 -11.96 -7.77
C LEU A 214 0.17 -11.98 -9.24
N PRO A 215 -0.14 -10.81 -9.83
CA PRO A 215 -0.67 -10.79 -11.18
C PRO A 215 0.26 -11.58 -12.11
N GLU A 216 -0.32 -12.44 -12.92
CA GLU A 216 0.43 -13.25 -13.88
C GLU A 216 1.26 -12.31 -14.77
N ARG A 217 2.52 -12.68 -14.97
CA ARG A 217 3.37 -11.94 -15.90
C ARG A 217 2.84 -12.21 -17.30
N LYS A 218 2.54 -11.15 -18.06
CA LYS A 218 2.14 -11.21 -19.49
C LYS A 218 3.25 -11.74 -20.43
N GLY A 219 4.28 -12.42 -19.91
CA GLY A 219 5.44 -12.94 -20.64
C GLY A 219 6.76 -12.79 -19.88
N ALA A 220 7.80 -13.51 -20.34
CA ALA A 220 9.10 -13.72 -19.66
C ALA A 220 9.93 -12.45 -19.32
N TYR A 221 9.51 -11.26 -19.77
CA TYR A 221 10.20 -10.00 -19.51
C TYR A 221 9.25 -8.84 -19.17
N SER A 222 7.97 -9.12 -18.96
CA SER A 222 6.98 -8.12 -18.58
C SER A 222 7.11 -7.76 -17.10
N ARG A 223 7.14 -6.46 -16.79
CA ARG A 223 7.17 -5.99 -15.40
C ARG A 223 5.84 -6.31 -14.73
N ARG A 224 5.90 -7.05 -13.62
CA ARG A 224 4.77 -7.20 -12.70
C ARG A 224 4.64 -5.91 -11.91
N PHE A 225 3.60 -5.13 -12.21
CA PHE A 225 3.23 -3.98 -11.40
C PHE A 225 2.34 -4.46 -10.25
N LEU A 226 2.70 -4.07 -9.03
CA LEU A 226 2.00 -4.40 -7.80
C LEU A 226 1.28 -3.16 -7.28
N GLU A 227 0.26 -3.40 -6.47
CA GLU A 227 -0.74 -2.39 -6.14
C GLU A 227 -0.33 -1.51 -4.96
N ASP A 228 0.41 -2.07 -4.01
CA ASP A 228 0.83 -1.43 -2.77
C ASP A 228 2.15 -2.00 -2.23
N ILE A 229 2.64 -1.38 -1.15
CA ILE A 229 3.88 -1.76 -0.47
C ILE A 229 3.79 -3.16 0.15
N GLU A 230 2.62 -3.56 0.65
CA GLU A 230 2.42 -4.86 1.31
C GLU A 230 2.53 -6.01 0.30
N THR A 231 1.85 -5.89 -0.84
CA THR A 231 1.95 -6.81 -1.98
C THR A 231 3.38 -6.85 -2.51
N PHE A 232 4.05 -5.70 -2.57
CA PHE A 232 5.44 -5.59 -3.00
C PHE A 232 6.41 -6.30 -2.07
N ILE A 233 6.32 -6.08 -0.76
CA ILE A 233 7.15 -6.76 0.25
C ILE A 233 6.89 -8.26 0.20
N PHE A 234 5.63 -8.68 0.07
CA PHE A 234 5.28 -10.10 -0.10
C PHE A 234 5.90 -10.71 -1.36
N ASP A 235 5.78 -10.07 -2.53
CA ASP A 235 6.40 -10.52 -3.79
C ASP A 235 7.92 -10.68 -3.61
N LYS A 236 8.58 -9.72 -2.95
CA LYS A 236 10.04 -9.74 -2.77
C LYS A 236 10.50 -10.79 -1.77
N LYS A 237 9.71 -11.06 -0.73
CA LYS A 237 9.98 -12.14 0.23
C LYS A 237 9.86 -13.52 -0.43
N GLN A 238 8.90 -13.71 -1.33
CA GLN A 238 8.65 -15.00 -1.99
C GLN A 238 9.55 -15.24 -3.21
N ASN A 239 9.81 -14.21 -4.03
CA ASN A 239 10.40 -14.39 -5.35
C ASN A 239 11.84 -13.87 -5.51
N ASP A 240 12.34 -12.99 -4.61
CA ASP A 240 13.59 -12.25 -4.86
C ASP A 240 14.70 -12.47 -3.81
N ASN A 241 14.55 -13.37 -2.83
CA ASN A 241 15.55 -13.66 -1.78
C ASN A 241 16.12 -12.39 -1.10
N TRP A 242 15.32 -11.34 -0.96
CA TRP A 242 15.72 -10.14 -0.21
C TRP A 242 15.71 -10.46 1.29
N SER A 243 16.72 -9.98 2.02
CA SER A 243 16.78 -10.18 3.46
C SER A 243 15.73 -9.32 4.18
N GLU A 244 15.33 -9.76 5.37
CA GLU A 244 14.36 -9.05 6.21
C GLU A 244 14.82 -7.61 6.49
N LYS A 245 16.11 -7.43 6.79
CA LYS A 245 16.75 -6.12 6.95
C LYS A 245 16.58 -5.20 5.72
N THR A 246 16.65 -5.74 4.51
CA THR A 246 16.44 -4.98 3.27
C THR A 246 14.97 -4.57 3.14
N LEU A 247 14.04 -5.46 3.46
CA LEU A 247 12.59 -5.18 3.43
C LEU A 247 12.22 -4.09 4.44
N GLU A 248 12.68 -4.20 5.69
CA GLU A 248 12.50 -3.20 6.74
C GLU A 248 13.07 -1.82 6.33
N THR A 249 14.27 -1.82 5.74
CA THR A 249 14.89 -0.57 5.26
C THR A 249 14.05 0.07 4.14
N ILE A 250 13.55 -0.73 3.20
CA ILE A 250 12.71 -0.24 2.10
C ILE A 250 11.39 0.31 2.62
N GLU A 251 10.73 -0.40 3.54
CA GLU A 251 9.48 0.04 4.15
C GLU A 251 9.66 1.35 4.93
N PHE A 252 10.75 1.46 5.70
CA PHE A 252 11.11 2.68 6.41
C PHE A 252 11.28 3.87 5.45
N ILE A 253 12.04 3.69 4.36
CA ILE A 253 12.25 4.75 3.37
C ILE A 253 10.96 5.08 2.62
N TYR A 254 10.14 4.09 2.29
CA TYR A 254 8.85 4.27 1.65
C TYR A 254 7.92 5.14 2.49
N ASN A 255 7.78 4.84 3.78
CA ASN A 255 6.95 5.61 4.70
C ASN A 255 7.43 7.06 4.83
N ASP A 256 8.75 7.26 4.94
CA ASP A 256 9.35 8.59 5.03
C ASP A 256 9.17 9.41 3.74
N MET A 257 9.33 8.79 2.56
CA MET A 257 9.09 9.43 1.26
C MET A 257 7.60 9.71 1.03
N THR A 258 6.72 8.85 1.53
CA THR A 258 5.26 9.05 1.46
C THR A 258 4.87 10.29 2.25
N GLU A 259 5.40 10.47 3.46
CA GLU A 259 5.14 11.67 4.26
C GLU A 259 5.76 12.92 3.61
N LEU A 260 7.00 12.84 3.09
CA LEU A 260 7.65 13.94 2.37
C LEU A 260 6.82 14.46 1.18
N PHE A 261 6.09 13.57 0.52
CA PHE A 261 5.32 13.88 -0.69
C PHE A 261 3.80 13.86 -0.52
N LYS A 262 3.28 13.79 0.70
CA LYS A 262 1.85 13.62 1.02
C LYS A 262 0.90 14.59 0.30
N ASN A 263 1.34 15.82 0.06
CA ASN A 263 0.55 16.88 -0.61
C ASN A 263 1.06 17.22 -2.02
N LYS A 264 1.88 16.36 -2.62
CA LYS A 264 2.45 16.56 -3.95
C LYS A 264 1.83 15.59 -4.97
N PRO A 265 1.71 15.98 -6.24
CA PRO A 265 1.08 15.15 -7.28
C PRO A 265 2.03 14.05 -7.77
N VAL A 266 2.39 13.11 -6.89
CA VAL A 266 3.28 11.99 -7.19
C VAL A 266 2.54 10.65 -7.19
N GLU A 267 3.06 9.69 -7.94
CA GLU A 267 2.55 8.32 -8.02
C GLU A 267 3.66 7.33 -7.65
N PHE A 268 3.42 6.47 -6.66
CA PHE A 268 4.33 5.37 -6.33
C PHE A 268 4.00 4.15 -7.18
N LYS A 269 5.01 3.56 -7.82
CA LYS A 269 4.89 2.34 -8.63
C LYS A 269 5.77 1.24 -8.07
N PHE A 270 5.19 0.05 -7.95
CA PHE A 270 5.85 -1.12 -7.39
C PHE A 270 6.12 -2.11 -8.51
N ALA A 271 7.35 -2.14 -9.04
CA ALA A 271 7.75 -3.05 -10.11
C ALA A 271 9.27 -3.24 -10.12
N GLY A 272 9.76 -4.38 -9.62
CA GLY A 272 11.19 -4.64 -9.42
C GLY A 272 11.83 -3.83 -8.28
N GLY A 273 11.40 -2.59 -8.08
CA GLY A 273 11.61 -1.74 -6.92
C GLY A 273 10.43 -0.76 -6.75
N ILE A 274 10.54 0.17 -5.81
CA ILE A 274 9.57 1.26 -5.64
C ILE A 274 10.07 2.45 -6.44
N THR A 275 9.24 3.01 -7.31
CA THR A 275 9.61 4.17 -8.12
C THR A 275 8.56 5.25 -7.96
N ILE A 276 9.01 6.46 -7.63
CA ILE A 276 8.16 7.65 -7.52
C ILE A 276 8.10 8.31 -8.90
N TYR A 277 6.91 8.62 -9.35
CA TYR A 277 6.63 9.27 -10.61
C TYR A 277 6.03 10.65 -10.39
N SER A 278 6.43 11.61 -11.21
CA SER A 278 5.74 12.90 -11.40
C SER A 278 5.64 13.18 -12.90
N ASN A 279 4.51 13.75 -13.35
CA ASN A 279 4.26 14.02 -14.77
C ASN A 279 4.56 12.82 -15.70
N LYS A 280 4.14 11.61 -15.27
CA LYS A 280 4.36 10.32 -15.96
C LYS A 280 5.84 9.93 -16.14
N ARG A 281 6.75 10.46 -15.30
CA ARG A 281 8.18 10.16 -15.35
C ARG A 281 8.74 9.83 -13.99
N ARG A 282 9.69 8.89 -13.97
CA ARG A 282 10.43 8.52 -12.77
C ARG A 282 11.26 9.71 -12.28
N THR A 283 11.14 10.01 -10.98
CA THR A 283 11.91 11.03 -10.27
C THR A 283 12.87 10.40 -9.29
N VAL A 284 12.32 9.55 -8.41
CA VAL A 284 13.04 8.85 -7.36
C VAL A 284 12.81 7.35 -7.50
N GLY A 285 13.77 6.54 -7.09
CA GLY A 285 13.54 5.10 -6.99
C GLY A 285 14.30 4.47 -5.84
N ILE A 286 13.72 3.43 -5.27
CA ILE A 286 14.16 2.67 -4.11
C ILE A 286 14.23 1.20 -4.55
N PHE A 287 15.41 0.60 -4.51
CA PHE A 287 15.60 -0.78 -4.96
C PHE A 287 16.41 -1.56 -3.94
N GLY A 288 16.03 -2.81 -3.71
CA GLY A 288 16.78 -3.75 -2.90
C GLY A 288 17.74 -4.59 -3.74
N LYS A 289 18.85 -4.98 -3.12
CA LYS A 289 19.79 -5.97 -3.64
C LYS A 289 20.42 -6.73 -2.48
N LYS A 290 19.90 -7.94 -2.19
CA LYS A 290 20.33 -8.82 -1.10
C LYS A 290 20.25 -8.13 0.27
N ASP A 291 21.33 -7.49 0.72
CA ASP A 291 21.49 -6.81 2.02
C ASP A 291 21.72 -5.29 1.89
N ASN A 292 21.40 -4.74 0.72
CA ASN A 292 21.70 -3.36 0.36
C ASN A 292 20.46 -2.70 -0.27
N VAL A 293 20.14 -1.48 0.15
CA VAL A 293 19.19 -0.62 -0.54
C VAL A 293 19.94 0.44 -1.33
N LEU A 294 19.47 0.70 -2.55
CA LEU A 294 19.96 1.81 -3.36
C LEU A 294 18.84 2.79 -3.66
N LEU A 295 19.20 4.07 -3.69
CA LEU A 295 18.32 5.17 -4.05
C LEU A 295 18.79 5.78 -5.36
N THR A 296 17.85 6.16 -6.20
CA THR A 296 18.14 6.84 -7.47
C THR A 296 17.41 8.16 -7.55
N PHE A 297 18.08 9.18 -8.07
CA PHE A 297 17.57 10.54 -8.20
C PHE A 297 17.95 11.12 -9.57
N LEU A 298 17.25 12.16 -10.01
CA LEU A 298 17.61 12.90 -11.21
C LEU A 298 18.83 13.81 -10.94
N LYS A 299 19.75 13.86 -11.91
CA LYS A 299 20.86 14.80 -11.89
C LYS A 299 20.35 16.23 -12.08
N ASN A 300 20.74 17.12 -11.17
CA ASN A 300 20.32 18.52 -11.22
C ASN A 300 21.20 19.34 -12.19
N PHE A 301 20.59 20.01 -13.15
CA PHE A 301 21.27 20.90 -14.09
C PHE A 301 21.96 22.08 -13.36
N LYS A 302 21.42 22.52 -12.21
CA LYS A 302 22.01 23.59 -11.37
C LYS A 302 23.40 23.20 -10.85
N ASN A 303 23.72 21.91 -10.77
CA ASN A 303 25.03 21.39 -10.37
C ASN A 303 25.85 20.90 -11.57
N GLY A 304 25.52 21.34 -12.79
CA GLY A 304 26.16 20.89 -14.02
C GLY A 304 26.06 19.38 -14.25
N TYR A 305 24.98 18.74 -13.78
CA TYR A 305 24.76 17.29 -13.83
C TYR A 305 25.81 16.43 -13.08
N ARG A 306 26.56 17.04 -12.16
CA ARG A 306 27.52 16.35 -11.29
C ARG A 306 26.81 15.47 -10.26
N VAL A 307 27.51 14.45 -9.78
CA VAL A 307 27.04 13.55 -8.71
C VAL A 307 27.59 14.00 -7.37
N PRO A 308 26.79 14.01 -6.29
CA PRO A 308 27.27 14.45 -4.98
C PRO A 308 28.30 13.47 -4.41
N GLU A 309 29.37 13.98 -3.81
CA GLU A 309 30.30 13.22 -2.96
C GLU A 309 29.82 13.31 -1.51
N ILE A 310 29.49 12.17 -0.91
CA ILE A 310 28.91 12.12 0.42
C ILE A 310 29.70 11.13 1.26
N ASP A 311 30.30 11.63 2.35
CA ASP A 311 31.08 10.78 3.25
C ASP A 311 30.23 9.65 3.84
N GLY A 312 30.76 8.43 3.77
CA GLY A 312 30.06 7.21 4.21
C GLY A 312 29.00 6.68 3.23
N LEU A 313 28.88 7.23 2.02
CA LEU A 313 27.97 6.76 0.99
C LEU A 313 28.69 6.54 -0.34
N ILE A 314 28.37 5.42 -1.00
CA ILE A 314 28.82 5.21 -2.38
C ILE A 314 27.87 5.95 -3.32
N THR A 315 28.39 6.94 -4.01
CA THR A 315 27.65 7.70 -5.04
C THR A 315 28.22 7.41 -6.42
N ARG A 316 27.34 7.24 -7.41
CA ARG A 316 27.77 7.00 -8.79
C ARG A 316 26.75 7.46 -9.81
N HIS A 317 27.20 7.66 -11.04
CA HIS A 317 26.27 7.82 -12.16
C HIS A 317 25.38 6.57 -12.32
N GLY A 318 24.12 6.79 -12.71
CA GLY A 318 23.17 5.73 -13.06
C GLY A 318 23.66 4.86 -14.21
N ARG A 319 24.51 5.43 -15.07
CA ARG A 319 25.14 4.75 -16.18
C ARG A 319 26.66 4.96 -16.18
N LYS A 320 27.41 3.86 -16.35
CA LYS A 320 28.83 3.90 -16.71
C LYS A 320 28.95 4.06 -18.22
N PHE A 321 29.72 5.04 -18.67
CA PHE A 321 30.04 5.23 -20.08
C PHE A 321 31.42 4.65 -20.38
N ASN A 322 31.54 3.90 -21.48
CA ASN A 322 32.81 3.37 -21.95
C ASN A 322 32.93 3.74 -23.43
N ARG A 323 34.07 4.33 -23.80
CA ARG A 323 34.34 4.85 -25.14
C ARG A 323 34.71 3.73 -26.12
N ASP A 324 35.36 2.68 -25.62
CA ASP A 324 36.04 1.68 -26.44
C ASP A 324 35.17 0.45 -26.74
N VAL A 325 33.95 0.41 -26.18
CA VAL A 325 33.01 -0.70 -26.32
C VAL A 325 31.59 -0.16 -26.52
N ARG A 326 30.71 -0.95 -27.14
CA ARG A 326 29.30 -0.59 -27.35
C ARG A 326 28.64 -0.16 -26.03
N SER A 327 28.30 1.12 -25.92
CA SER A 327 27.65 1.69 -24.73
C SER A 327 26.20 2.10 -25.00
N SER A 328 25.48 2.41 -23.92
CA SER A 328 24.10 2.92 -23.96
C SER A 328 23.99 4.06 -22.96
N THR A 329 23.15 5.03 -23.26
CA THR A 329 22.88 6.19 -22.40
C THR A 329 21.67 5.98 -21.49
N HIS A 330 21.08 4.78 -21.46
CA HIS A 330 19.92 4.49 -20.61
C HIS A 330 20.21 4.81 -19.13
N ASN A 331 19.33 5.59 -18.48
CA ASN A 331 19.49 6.09 -17.11
C ASN A 331 20.68 7.06 -16.90
N ALA A 332 21.21 7.68 -17.95
CA ALA A 332 22.28 8.68 -17.84
C ALA A 332 21.88 9.92 -17.02
N GLU A 333 20.59 10.24 -17.02
CA GLU A 333 19.95 11.32 -16.27
C GLU A 333 19.87 11.04 -14.76
N LEU A 334 20.14 9.81 -14.33
CA LEU A 334 20.08 9.42 -12.92
C LEU A 334 21.46 9.38 -12.28
N PHE A 335 21.50 9.60 -10.97
CA PHE A 335 22.59 9.15 -10.11
C PHE A 335 22.06 8.19 -9.04
N VAL A 336 22.96 7.44 -8.43
CA VAL A 336 22.65 6.37 -7.49
C VAL A 336 23.41 6.60 -6.19
N LEU A 337 22.71 6.48 -5.07
CA LEU A 337 23.27 6.26 -3.75
C LEU A 337 23.15 4.77 -3.43
N GLU A 338 24.24 4.10 -3.06
CA GLU A 338 24.26 2.70 -2.65
C GLU A 338 24.63 2.56 -1.17
N GLN A 339 24.47 1.35 -0.64
CA GLN A 339 24.78 1.01 0.76
C GLN A 339 23.85 1.70 1.76
N ILE A 340 22.59 1.91 1.37
CA ILE A 340 21.59 2.51 2.24
C ILE A 340 21.09 1.44 3.22
N ASN A 341 21.27 1.73 4.50
CA ASN A 341 20.57 1.09 5.62
C ASN A 341 19.87 2.19 6.44
N ILE A 342 19.07 1.82 7.44
CA ILE A 342 18.29 2.77 8.24
C ILE A 342 19.18 3.82 8.93
N GLU A 343 20.33 3.44 9.47
CA GLU A 343 21.25 4.34 10.18
C GLU A 343 21.86 5.38 9.23
N ILE A 344 22.39 4.92 8.09
CA ILE A 344 22.97 5.76 7.04
C ILE A 344 21.90 6.69 6.47
N TYR A 345 20.68 6.17 6.22
CA TYR A 345 19.57 6.98 5.75
C TYR A 345 19.24 8.09 6.76
N LYS A 346 19.13 7.78 8.05
CA LYS A 346 18.87 8.77 9.11
C LYS A 346 19.98 9.82 9.18
N LYS A 347 21.25 9.42 9.10
CA LYS A 347 22.41 10.33 9.09
C LYS A 347 22.33 11.35 7.96
N HIS A 348 21.92 10.93 6.76
CA HIS A 348 21.88 11.76 5.55
C HIS A 348 20.48 12.20 5.14
N LYS A 349 19.47 12.05 6.02
CA LYS A 349 18.04 12.23 5.70
C LYS A 349 17.73 13.56 5.03
N LYS A 350 18.23 14.66 5.60
CA LYS A 350 18.01 16.02 5.08
C LYS A 350 18.50 16.14 3.63
N LEU A 351 19.70 15.64 3.34
CA LEU A 351 20.28 15.71 2.00
C LEU A 351 19.54 14.81 1.01
N ILE A 352 19.12 13.61 1.45
CA ILE A 352 18.29 12.70 0.66
C ILE A 352 16.94 13.36 0.30
N HIS A 353 16.31 14.05 1.26
CA HIS A 353 15.08 14.82 1.03
C HIS A 353 15.29 15.96 0.05
N GLU A 354 16.41 16.67 0.14
CA GLU A 354 16.79 17.70 -0.84
C GLU A 354 16.89 17.11 -2.25
N PHE A 355 17.59 15.99 -2.44
CA PHE A 355 17.68 15.33 -3.76
C PHE A 355 16.34 14.85 -4.29
N ALA A 356 15.48 14.33 -3.40
CA ALA A 356 14.13 13.88 -3.75
C ALA A 356 13.26 15.06 -4.23
N ASN A 357 13.31 16.19 -3.51
CA ASN A 357 12.60 17.42 -3.87
C ASN A 357 13.14 18.05 -5.16
N ASP A 358 14.46 18.13 -5.33
CA ASP A 358 15.11 18.62 -6.55
C ASP A 358 14.67 17.77 -7.76
N SER A 359 14.64 16.43 -7.62
CA SER A 359 14.18 15.53 -8.68
C SER A 359 12.73 15.82 -9.08
N LEU A 360 11.89 16.15 -8.10
CA LEU A 360 10.50 16.52 -8.36
C LEU A 360 10.39 17.91 -9.04
N GLU A 361 11.11 18.92 -8.53
CA GLU A 361 11.14 20.27 -9.10
C GLU A 361 11.59 20.25 -10.57
N ILE A 362 12.62 19.46 -10.89
CA ILE A 362 13.08 19.28 -12.27
C ILE A 362 11.95 18.77 -13.16
N MET A 363 11.19 17.77 -12.71
CA MET A 363 10.11 17.21 -13.51
C MET A 363 8.88 18.13 -13.64
N GLU A 364 8.64 18.98 -12.67
CA GLU A 364 7.51 19.91 -12.66
C GLU A 364 7.79 21.20 -13.42
N LYS A 365 9.00 21.76 -13.28
CA LYS A 365 9.33 23.11 -13.77
C LYS A 365 10.42 23.17 -14.83
N HIS A 366 11.30 22.16 -14.88
CA HIS A 366 12.52 22.20 -15.69
C HIS A 366 12.74 20.93 -16.51
N LYS A 367 11.65 20.34 -17.00
CA LYS A 367 11.66 19.07 -17.74
C LYS A 367 12.50 19.14 -19.02
N ASP A 368 12.57 20.32 -19.62
CA ASP A 368 13.41 20.67 -20.77
C ASP A 368 14.92 20.58 -20.46
N LYS A 369 15.31 20.70 -19.18
CA LYS A 369 16.70 20.63 -18.71
C LYS A 369 17.10 19.26 -18.19
N LEU A 370 16.35 18.21 -18.53
CA LEU A 370 16.77 16.84 -18.25
C LEU A 370 17.97 16.48 -19.13
N LEU A 371 18.94 15.77 -18.55
CA LEU A 371 20.08 15.25 -19.30
C LEU A 371 19.61 14.21 -20.33
N ASN A 372 19.52 14.62 -21.59
CA ASN A 372 19.04 13.81 -22.71
C ASN A 372 20.18 13.52 -23.69
N LEU A 373 20.63 12.27 -23.77
CA LEU A 373 21.76 11.82 -24.60
C LEU A 373 21.30 10.72 -25.57
N GLU A 374 21.63 10.84 -26.84
CA GLU A 374 21.34 9.82 -27.86
C GLU A 374 22.63 9.29 -28.46
N ILE A 375 22.87 7.98 -28.30
CA ILE A 375 24.06 7.32 -28.87
C ILE A 375 23.61 6.10 -29.65
N ALA A 376 24.03 6.02 -30.92
CA ALA A 376 23.73 4.90 -31.83
C ALA A 376 22.24 4.56 -31.93
N GLY A 377 21.38 5.58 -32.07
CA GLY A 377 19.92 5.44 -32.16
C GLY A 377 19.23 4.97 -30.88
N ARG A 378 19.94 4.95 -29.74
CA ARG A 378 19.38 4.63 -28.42
C ARG A 378 19.43 5.86 -27.52
N ARG A 379 18.26 6.31 -27.07
CA ARG A 379 18.07 7.49 -26.22
C ARG A 379 18.21 7.18 -24.73
N SER A 380 18.74 8.14 -23.96
CA SER A 380 18.84 8.05 -22.50
C SER A 380 17.48 8.16 -21.84
N SER A 381 16.65 9.07 -22.37
CA SER A 381 15.32 9.38 -21.87
C SER A 381 14.25 9.11 -22.93
N PHE A 382 13.04 8.76 -22.50
CA PHE A 382 11.88 8.73 -23.41
C PHE A 382 11.32 10.15 -23.73
N PHE A 383 12.02 11.24 -23.36
CA PHE A 383 11.53 12.62 -23.49
C PHE A 383 11.90 13.24 -24.85
N LYS A 384 10.94 13.93 -25.49
CA LYS A 384 11.11 14.73 -26.71
C LYS A 384 11.51 16.18 -26.35
N GLY A 385 12.59 16.35 -25.59
CA GLY A 385 13.23 17.67 -25.40
C GLY A 385 14.02 18.09 -26.64
N LYS A 386 14.67 19.26 -26.64
CA LYS A 386 15.58 19.65 -27.72
C LYS A 386 16.64 18.54 -27.89
N GLU A 387 16.62 17.93 -29.06
CA GLU A 387 17.34 16.70 -29.37
C GLU A 387 18.80 17.03 -29.68
N ILE A 388 19.75 16.36 -29.01
CA ILE A 388 21.14 16.35 -29.46
C ILE A 388 21.26 15.19 -30.44
N THR A 389 20.86 15.45 -31.70
CA THR A 389 20.80 14.47 -32.80
C THR A 389 22.19 14.06 -33.29
N ASN A 390 23.22 14.85 -32.99
CA ASN A 390 24.58 14.57 -33.43
C ASN A 390 25.25 13.54 -32.50
N GLN A 391 25.55 12.37 -33.06
CA GLN A 391 26.21 11.27 -32.36
C GLN A 391 27.57 11.67 -31.77
N GLU A 392 28.35 12.51 -32.44
CA GLU A 392 29.65 12.97 -31.97
C GLU A 392 29.50 13.92 -30.77
N GLU A 393 28.51 14.81 -30.81
CA GLU A 393 28.19 15.75 -29.74
C GLU A 393 27.65 15.02 -28.50
N SER A 394 26.72 14.08 -28.69
CA SER A 394 26.25 13.19 -27.61
C SER A 394 27.38 12.37 -27.00
N MET A 395 28.38 11.96 -27.79
CA MET A 395 29.56 11.24 -27.28
C MET A 395 30.47 12.17 -26.45
N LYS A 396 30.71 13.40 -26.90
CA LYS A 396 31.47 14.42 -26.14
C LYS A 396 30.80 14.73 -24.80
N ILE A 397 29.47 14.92 -24.81
CA ILE A 397 28.69 15.20 -23.60
C ILE A 397 28.67 13.99 -22.66
N ALA A 398 28.56 12.76 -23.19
CA ALA A 398 28.65 11.54 -22.39
C ALA A 398 30.01 11.39 -21.70
N ILE A 399 31.11 11.68 -22.41
CA ILE A 399 32.47 11.67 -21.83
C ILE A 399 32.56 12.66 -20.66
N ARG A 400 31.98 13.86 -20.82
CA ARG A 400 31.99 14.90 -19.77
C ARG A 400 31.12 14.51 -18.57
N TYR A 401 29.83 14.23 -18.79
CA TYR A 401 28.83 14.13 -17.70
C TYR A 401 28.60 12.73 -17.13
N LEU A 402 29.21 11.70 -17.71
CA LEU A 402 29.19 10.32 -17.20
C LEU A 402 30.58 9.85 -16.71
N SER A 403 31.57 10.74 -16.71
CA SER A 403 32.89 10.47 -16.13
C SER A 403 32.77 10.27 -14.62
N PRO A 404 33.33 9.20 -14.02
CA PRO A 404 33.32 9.00 -12.57
C PRO A 404 33.88 10.16 -11.75
N LYS A 405 34.67 11.05 -12.37
CA LYS A 405 35.25 12.26 -11.74
C LYS A 405 34.33 13.48 -11.83
N HIS A 406 33.15 13.36 -12.44
CA HIS A 406 32.20 14.46 -12.63
C HIS A 406 31.28 14.58 -11.40
N THR A 407 31.87 15.04 -10.30
CA THR A 407 31.30 15.05 -8.96
C THR A 407 31.35 16.44 -8.31
N TYR A 408 30.60 16.64 -7.22
CA TYR A 408 30.62 17.89 -6.43
C TYR A 408 30.43 17.62 -4.94
N ASP A 409 30.95 18.50 -4.09
CA ASP A 409 30.70 18.47 -2.64
C ASP A 409 29.36 19.17 -2.32
N PRO A 410 28.33 18.45 -1.85
CA PRO A 410 27.02 19.03 -1.58
C PRO A 410 26.99 19.95 -0.35
N PHE A 411 28.01 19.89 0.53
CA PHE A 411 28.10 20.72 1.73
C PHE A 411 28.79 22.07 1.49
N LYS A 412 29.42 22.26 0.32
CA LYS A 412 30.14 23.49 -0.08
C LYS A 412 29.33 24.47 -0.95
N LYS A 413 27.99 24.40 -0.97
CA LYS A 413 27.15 25.29 -1.80
C LYS A 413 27.51 26.77 -1.59
N GLY A 414 28.22 27.38 -2.56
CA GLY A 414 28.65 28.78 -2.47
C GLY A 414 29.62 29.32 -3.53
N GLN A 415 30.19 28.52 -4.44
CA GLN A 415 30.90 29.06 -5.61
C GLN A 415 30.10 28.75 -6.87
N GLN A 416 29.36 29.76 -7.34
CA GLN A 416 28.93 29.85 -8.73
C GLN A 416 30.14 29.58 -9.62
N ILE A 417 30.05 28.56 -10.46
CA ILE A 417 30.94 28.45 -11.60
C ILE A 417 30.27 29.32 -12.64
N GLU A 418 30.86 30.50 -12.86
CA GLU A 418 30.64 31.29 -14.07
C GLU A 418 30.83 30.34 -15.26
N GLU A 419 29.82 30.30 -16.11
CA GLU A 419 29.89 29.64 -17.41
C GLU A 419 30.98 30.34 -18.23
N GLU A 420 32.14 29.70 -18.41
CA GLU A 420 33.00 30.00 -19.54
C GLU A 420 32.36 29.36 -20.79
N GLU A 421 32.07 30.23 -21.76
CA GLU A 421 31.45 30.00 -23.08
C GLU A 421 32.08 28.87 -23.91
#